data_AF-A0A7M3MQS3-F1
#
_entry.id   AF-A0A7M3MQS3-F1
#
_cell.length_a   1.000
_cell.length_b   1.000
_cell.length_c   1.000
_cell.angle_alpha   90.00
_cell.angle_beta   90.00
_cell.angle_gamma   90.00
#
_symmetry.space_group_name_H-M   'P 1'
#
loop_
_entity.id
_entity.type
_entity.pdbx_description
1 polymer ?
#
loop_
_entity_poly.entity_id
_entity_poly.type
_entity_poly.pdbx_seq_one_letter_code
_entity_poly.pdbx_strand_id
1 'polypeptide(L)'
;MRCDACGTEATLQWRPGSEVAVGTVAGVLDRRPVLVCPSDHLRAAPGAPAAAVTAVEAQLPQARRRWRRGDACASCNAALDLPVRRTRRSITVAETGLAVHTLHLDVPMTRCGDCGTDQLPTRSHSDLHGVVAAAYRPDEPADKP
;
A
#
# COMPACT_ATOMS: atom_id res chain seq x y z
N MET A 1 3.48 13.01 -20.12
CA MET A 1 4.03 13.46 -18.81
C MET A 1 5.53 13.70 -18.98
N ARG A 2 6.20 14.52 -18.15
CA ARG A 2 7.66 14.71 -18.26
C ARG A 2 8.42 13.88 -17.23
N CYS A 3 9.57 13.35 -17.61
CA CYS A 3 10.52 12.73 -16.70
C CYS A 3 11.11 13.80 -15.77
N ASP A 4 11.09 13.56 -14.47
CA ASP A 4 11.66 14.45 -13.45
C ASP A 4 13.20 14.46 -13.47
N ALA A 5 13.83 13.36 -13.91
CA ALA A 5 15.28 13.22 -13.97
C ALA A 5 15.91 13.95 -15.17
N CYS A 6 15.33 13.85 -16.36
CA CYS A 6 15.91 14.41 -17.60
C CYS A 6 15.01 15.38 -18.37
N GLY A 7 13.78 15.65 -17.89
CA GLY A 7 12.87 16.63 -18.50
C GLY A 7 12.21 16.19 -19.81
N THR A 8 12.61 15.06 -20.39
CA THR A 8 12.04 14.54 -21.64
C THR A 8 10.62 14.02 -21.45
N GLU A 9 9.87 13.91 -22.54
CA GLU A 9 8.57 13.26 -22.50
C GLU A 9 8.72 11.79 -22.05
N ALA A 10 7.88 11.38 -21.10
CA ALA A 10 7.81 10.03 -20.58
C ALA A 10 6.45 9.43 -20.94
N THR A 11 6.49 8.14 -21.27
CA THR A 11 5.32 7.34 -21.63
C THR A 11 4.87 6.52 -20.43
N LEU A 12 3.55 6.43 -20.24
CA LEU A 12 2.98 5.54 -19.23
C LEU A 12 3.01 4.11 -19.76
N GLN A 13 3.55 3.20 -18.96
CA GLN A 13 3.58 1.77 -19.24
C GLN A 13 3.05 0.98 -18.06
N TRP A 14 2.40 -0.14 -18.35
CA TRP A 14 1.98 -1.11 -17.35
C TRP A 14 2.96 -2.26 -17.33
N ARG A 15 3.63 -2.44 -16.20
CA ARG A 15 4.57 -3.55 -15.97
C ARG A 15 3.89 -4.63 -15.14
N PRO A 16 4.41 -5.87 -15.16
CA PRO A 16 4.08 -6.86 -14.14
C PRO A 16 4.15 -6.22 -12.75
N GLY A 17 3.18 -6.52 -11.91
CA GLY A 17 3.22 -6.06 -10.53
C GLY A 17 4.27 -6.81 -9.71
N SER A 18 4.36 -6.45 -8.44
CA SER A 18 5.36 -6.98 -7.52
C SER A 18 4.70 -7.62 -6.31
N GLU A 19 5.31 -8.68 -5.82
CA GLU A 19 5.05 -9.25 -4.51
C GLU A 19 6.07 -8.66 -3.53
N VAL A 20 5.59 -8.13 -2.42
CA VAL A 20 6.38 -7.41 -1.44
C VAL A 20 5.95 -7.81 -0.04
N ALA A 21 6.91 -8.03 0.85
CA ALA A 21 6.66 -8.19 2.28
C ALA A 21 7.50 -7.18 3.06
N VAL A 22 6.85 -6.45 3.98
CA VAL A 22 7.51 -5.55 4.93
C VAL A 22 7.00 -5.89 6.32
N GLY A 23 7.92 -6.35 7.18
CA GLY A 23 7.60 -6.72 8.56
C GLY A 23 6.45 -7.73 8.63
N THR A 24 5.32 -7.30 9.16
CA THR A 24 4.13 -8.14 9.36
C THR A 24 3.13 -8.09 8.21
N VAL A 25 3.32 -7.25 7.19
CA VAL A 25 2.39 -7.07 6.07
C VAL A 25 3.01 -7.61 4.79
N ALA A 26 2.21 -8.29 3.98
CA ALA A 26 2.57 -8.64 2.61
C ALA A 26 1.56 -8.06 1.63
N GLY A 27 1.99 -7.80 0.40
CA GLY A 27 1.14 -7.27 -0.65
C GLY A 27 1.56 -7.74 -2.03
N VAL A 28 0.58 -7.85 -2.92
CA VAL A 28 0.75 -8.15 -4.33
C VAL A 28 0.00 -7.10 -5.13
N LEU A 29 0.72 -6.32 -5.92
CA LEU A 29 0.12 -5.44 -6.92
C LEU A 29 -0.12 -6.27 -8.18
N ASP A 30 -1.31 -6.19 -8.79
CA ASP A 30 -1.62 -6.93 -10.02
C ASP A 30 -0.78 -6.46 -11.22
N ARG A 31 -0.73 -5.14 -11.42
CA ARG A 31 0.06 -4.45 -12.43
C ARG A 31 0.52 -3.10 -11.91
N ARG A 32 1.78 -2.77 -12.20
CA ARG A 32 2.38 -1.53 -11.72
C ARG A 32 2.39 -0.47 -12.83
N PRO A 33 1.79 0.70 -12.60
CA PRO A 33 1.90 1.82 -13.54
C PRO A 33 3.25 2.52 -13.36
N VAL A 34 4.04 2.61 -14.43
CA VAL A 34 5.36 3.26 -14.44
C VAL A 34 5.47 4.26 -15.57
N LEU A 35 6.23 5.32 -15.36
CA LEU A 35 6.70 6.21 -16.41
C LEU A 35 8.08 5.77 -16.90
N VAL A 36 8.21 5.69 -18.22
CA VAL A 36 9.47 5.37 -18.90
C VAL A 36 9.79 6.47 -19.89
N CYS A 37 10.98 7.05 -19.79
CA CYS A 37 11.46 8.05 -20.74
C CYS A 37 12.44 7.46 -21.78
N PRO A 38 12.78 8.17 -22.86
CA PRO A 38 13.74 7.71 -23.86
C PRO A 38 15.15 7.42 -23.31
N SER A 39 15.52 8.03 -22.18
CA SER A 39 16.77 7.75 -21.45
C SER A 39 16.65 6.58 -20.47
N ASP A 40 15.56 5.80 -20.55
CA ASP A 40 15.28 4.62 -19.73
C ASP A 40 15.18 4.87 -18.22
N HIS A 41 14.92 6.11 -17.81
CA HIS A 41 14.58 6.40 -16.41
C HIS A 41 13.20 5.82 -16.10
N LEU A 42 13.15 4.93 -15.10
CA LEU A 42 11.93 4.32 -14.59
C LEU A 42 11.46 5.05 -13.34
N ARG A 43 10.20 5.46 -13.35
CA ARG A 43 9.52 6.10 -12.21
C ARG A 43 8.16 5.47 -11.97
N ALA A 44 7.70 5.51 -10.72
CA ALA A 44 6.30 5.24 -10.44
C ALA A 44 5.42 6.25 -11.19
N ALA A 45 4.24 5.84 -11.66
CA ALA A 45 3.30 6.80 -12.22
C ALA A 45 2.90 7.85 -11.14
N PRO A 46 2.88 9.15 -11.49
CA PRO A 46 2.51 10.21 -10.56
C PRO A 46 1.13 9.95 -9.97
N GLY A 47 0.96 10.25 -8.68
CA GLY A 47 -0.32 10.07 -7.98
C GLY A 47 -0.65 8.62 -7.59
N ALA A 48 -0.16 7.61 -8.32
CA ALA A 48 -0.53 6.21 -8.08
C ALA A 48 -0.23 5.73 -6.63
N PRO A 49 0.97 5.98 -6.06
CA PRO A 49 1.25 5.56 -4.68
C PRO A 49 0.37 6.29 -3.66
N ALA A 50 0.10 7.58 -3.86
CA ALA A 50 -0.74 8.38 -2.95
C ALA A 50 -2.22 7.96 -3.02
N ALA A 51 -2.71 7.67 -4.22
CA ALA A 51 -4.05 7.13 -4.43
C ALA A 51 -4.20 5.75 -3.77
N ALA A 52 -3.17 4.91 -3.87
CA ALA A 52 -3.13 3.61 -3.20
C ALA A 52 -3.17 3.75 -1.68
N VAL A 53 -2.36 4.64 -1.08
CA VAL A 53 -2.42 4.93 0.36
C VAL A 53 -3.82 5.39 0.76
N THR A 54 -4.40 6.32 0.02
CA THR A 54 -5.76 6.83 0.29
C THR A 54 -6.81 5.71 0.24
N ALA A 55 -6.77 4.88 -0.81
CA ALA A 55 -7.69 3.75 -0.96
C ALA A 55 -7.53 2.71 0.15
N VAL A 56 -6.28 2.48 0.58
CA VAL A 56 -5.93 1.58 1.68
C VAL A 56 -6.50 2.09 3.00
N GLU A 57 -6.25 3.34 3.34
CA GLU A 57 -6.72 3.95 4.59
C GLU A 57 -8.25 4.02 4.67
N ALA A 58 -8.92 4.22 3.53
CA ALA A 58 -10.38 4.23 3.46
C ALA A 58 -10.99 2.85 3.72
N GLN A 59 -10.30 1.76 3.39
CA GLN A 59 -10.83 0.39 3.45
C GLN A 59 -10.28 -0.44 4.62
N LEU A 60 -9.16 -0.02 5.21
CA LEU A 60 -8.54 -0.68 6.36
C LEU A 60 -8.62 0.22 7.60
N PRO A 61 -9.64 0.01 8.45
CA PRO A 61 -9.68 0.64 9.76
C PRO A 61 -8.38 0.38 10.54
N GLN A 62 -7.78 1.45 11.06
CA GLN A 62 -6.51 1.40 11.76
C GLN A 62 -6.73 1.64 13.25
N ALA A 63 -6.23 0.74 14.10
CA ALA A 63 -6.32 0.90 15.55
C ALA A 63 -5.57 2.14 16.03
N ARG A 64 -5.96 2.70 17.16
CA ARG A 64 -5.28 3.84 17.80
C ARG A 64 -4.34 3.35 18.91
N ARG A 65 -3.29 4.11 19.18
CA ARG A 65 -2.36 3.80 20.26
C ARG A 65 -2.96 4.18 21.61
N ARG A 66 -2.90 3.28 22.60
CA ARG A 66 -3.24 3.61 24.00
C ARG A 66 -2.03 4.15 24.76
N TRP A 67 -2.29 5.05 25.71
CA TRP A 67 -1.25 5.61 26.58
C TRP A 67 -0.59 4.57 27.50
N ARG A 68 -1.33 3.52 27.92
CA ARG A 68 -0.85 2.48 28.85
C ARG A 68 -0.81 1.09 28.20
N ARG A 69 0.00 0.98 27.13
CA ARG A 69 0.23 -0.22 26.29
C ARG A 69 -1.03 -0.73 25.57
N GLY A 70 -0.80 -1.37 24.42
CA GLY A 70 -1.86 -1.96 23.59
C GLY A 70 -2.54 -0.98 22.64
N ASP A 71 -3.50 -1.53 21.91
CA ASP A 71 -4.26 -0.85 20.88
C ASP A 71 -5.67 -0.51 21.37
N ALA A 72 -6.24 0.57 20.85
CA ALA A 72 -7.62 0.97 21.03
C ALA A 72 -8.37 0.89 19.70
N CYS A 73 -9.62 0.47 19.76
CA CYS A 73 -10.52 0.59 18.63
C CYS A 73 -10.67 2.06 18.22
N ALA A 74 -10.44 2.38 16.95
CA ALA A 74 -10.60 3.73 16.41
C ALA A 74 -12.07 4.20 16.37
N SER A 75 -13.02 3.26 16.36
CA SER A 75 -14.45 3.57 16.31
C SER A 75 -15.05 3.84 17.70
N CYS A 76 -14.78 2.97 18.69
CA CYS A 76 -15.42 3.04 20.01
C CYS A 76 -14.44 3.23 21.19
N ASN A 77 -13.14 3.35 20.94
CA ASN A 77 -12.10 3.44 21.96
C ASN A 77 -12.08 2.28 22.97
N ALA A 78 -12.63 1.12 22.63
CA ALA A 78 -12.52 -0.12 23.40
C ALA A 78 -11.11 -0.73 23.28
N ALA A 79 -10.70 -1.57 24.24
CA ALA A 79 -9.40 -2.22 24.19
C ALA A 79 -9.41 -3.33 23.14
N LEU A 80 -8.32 -3.48 22.39
CA LEU A 80 -8.16 -4.55 21.40
C LEU A 80 -7.35 -5.69 22.02
N ASP A 81 -8.02 -6.51 22.82
CA ASP A 81 -7.40 -7.60 23.58
C ASP A 81 -7.56 -8.98 22.91
N LEU A 82 -8.34 -9.04 21.82
CA LEU A 82 -8.51 -10.29 21.08
C LEU A 82 -7.25 -10.66 20.28
N PRO A 83 -7.03 -11.95 19.98
CA PRO A 83 -5.88 -12.38 19.19
C PRO A 83 -5.88 -11.80 17.78
N VAL A 84 -4.67 -11.51 17.29
CA VAL A 84 -4.44 -11.07 15.91
C VAL A 84 -4.67 -12.22 14.93
N ARG A 85 -5.32 -11.93 13.80
CA ARG A 85 -5.60 -12.88 12.73
C ARG A 85 -5.05 -12.37 11.40
N ARG A 86 -4.64 -13.28 10.54
CA ARG A 86 -4.25 -12.98 9.16
C ARG A 86 -5.49 -12.75 8.30
N THR A 87 -5.54 -11.62 7.60
CA THR A 87 -6.68 -11.22 6.78
C THR A 87 -6.21 -10.77 5.41
N ARG A 88 -6.83 -11.34 4.37
CA ARG A 88 -6.61 -10.90 2.99
C ARG A 88 -7.60 -9.80 2.61
N ARG A 89 -7.12 -8.72 2.00
CA ARG A 89 -7.93 -7.61 1.48
C ARG A 89 -7.50 -7.26 0.07
N SER A 90 -8.45 -7.14 -0.84
CA SER A 90 -8.23 -6.65 -2.19
C SER A 90 -8.70 -5.22 -2.24
N ILE A 91 -7.80 -4.30 -2.58
CA ILE A 91 -8.03 -2.87 -2.55
C ILE A 91 -7.89 -2.35 -3.97
N THR A 92 -9.02 -1.93 -4.52
CA THR A 92 -9.06 -1.31 -5.84
C THR A 92 -8.54 0.13 -5.75
N VAL A 93 -7.56 0.45 -6.58
CA VAL A 93 -6.97 1.79 -6.68
C VAL A 93 -7.47 2.42 -7.98
N ALA A 94 -8.13 3.56 -7.83
CA ALA A 94 -8.60 4.39 -8.93
C ALA A 94 -7.93 5.76 -8.83
N GLU A 95 -7.16 6.13 -9.86
CA GLU A 95 -6.47 7.42 -9.94
C GLU A 95 -6.74 8.05 -11.31
N THR A 96 -6.98 9.36 -11.34
CA THR A 96 -7.33 10.05 -12.58
C THR A 96 -6.20 9.93 -13.60
N GLY A 97 -6.52 9.45 -14.81
CA GLY A 97 -5.52 9.26 -15.87
C GLY A 97 -4.75 7.95 -15.81
N LEU A 98 -5.07 7.07 -14.85
CA LEU A 98 -4.57 5.69 -14.78
C LEU A 98 -5.72 4.70 -14.93
N ALA A 99 -5.44 3.55 -15.56
CA ALA A 99 -6.34 2.41 -15.49
C ALA A 99 -6.48 1.93 -14.04
N VAL A 100 -7.68 1.46 -13.70
CA VAL A 100 -7.97 0.85 -12.41
C VAL A 100 -7.13 -0.41 -12.24
N HIS A 101 -6.56 -0.58 -11.06
CA HIS A 101 -5.70 -1.70 -10.70
C HIS A 101 -5.91 -2.09 -9.23
N THR A 102 -5.40 -3.25 -8.82
CA THR A 102 -5.73 -3.85 -7.52
C THR A 102 -4.48 -4.18 -6.73
N LEU A 103 -4.47 -3.75 -5.46
CA LEU A 103 -3.49 -4.17 -4.46
C LEU A 103 -4.13 -5.22 -3.55
N HIS A 104 -3.60 -6.43 -3.59
CA HIS A 104 -3.96 -7.49 -2.66
C HIS A 104 -3.04 -7.43 -1.45
N LEU A 105 -3.59 -7.36 -0.25
CA LEU A 105 -2.85 -7.29 1.00
C LEU A 105 -3.14 -8.50 1.87
N ASP A 106 -2.10 -9.02 2.52
CA ASP A 106 -2.19 -9.92 3.66
C ASP A 106 -1.72 -9.16 4.90
N VAL A 107 -2.68 -8.80 5.75
CA VAL A 107 -2.47 -7.93 6.92
C VAL A 107 -2.85 -8.63 8.23
N PRO A 108 -2.15 -8.34 9.33
CA PRO A 108 -2.61 -8.69 10.67
C PRO A 108 -3.80 -7.80 11.04
N MET A 109 -4.91 -8.39 11.47
CA MET A 109 -6.09 -7.66 11.95
C MET A 109 -6.48 -8.15 13.33
N THR A 110 -6.91 -7.23 14.19
CA THR A 110 -7.49 -7.53 15.50
C THR A 110 -8.94 -7.08 15.51
N ARG A 111 -9.83 -7.98 15.92
CA ARG A 111 -11.26 -7.66 16.05
C ARG A 111 -11.51 -6.92 17.36
N CYS A 112 -12.31 -5.85 17.30
CA CYS A 112 -12.83 -5.24 18.51
C CYS A 112 -13.92 -6.13 19.14
N GLY A 113 -13.79 -6.48 20.41
CA GLY A 113 -14.80 -7.27 21.14
C GLY A 113 -16.15 -6.56 21.26
N ASP A 114 -16.13 -5.23 21.34
CA ASP A 114 -17.33 -4.44 21.64
C ASP A 114 -18.14 -4.10 20.38
N CYS A 115 -17.50 -3.55 19.34
CA CYS A 115 -18.19 -3.12 18.11
C CYS A 115 -17.97 -4.08 16.92
N GLY A 116 -17.16 -5.13 17.10
CA GLY A 116 -16.92 -6.14 16.08
C GLY A 116 -16.04 -5.73 14.91
N THR A 117 -15.56 -4.48 14.85
CA THR A 117 -14.73 -3.94 13.77
C THR A 117 -13.33 -4.56 13.78
N ASP A 118 -12.91 -5.15 12.66
CA ASP A 118 -11.54 -5.59 12.43
C ASP A 118 -10.63 -4.41 12.11
N GLN A 119 -9.49 -4.33 12.79
CA GLN A 119 -8.56 -3.21 12.65
C GLN A 119 -7.10 -3.64 12.58
N LEU A 120 -6.31 -2.89 11.81
CA LEU A 120 -4.87 -3.06 11.73
C LEU A 120 -4.21 -2.59 13.04
N PRO A 121 -3.43 -3.43 13.74
CA PRO A 121 -2.68 -3.04 14.92
C PRO A 121 -1.72 -1.88 14.66
N THR A 122 -1.51 -1.00 15.64
CA THR A 122 -0.67 0.21 15.46
C THR A 122 0.77 -0.10 15.06
N ARG A 123 1.32 -1.21 15.56
CA ARG A 123 2.66 -1.70 15.21
C ARG A 123 2.84 -2.05 13.73
N SER A 124 1.75 -2.30 13.00
CA SER A 124 1.78 -2.72 11.60
C SER A 124 1.44 -1.58 10.63
N HIS A 125 1.22 -0.36 11.13
CA HIS A 125 0.91 0.81 10.28
C HIS A 125 2.08 1.15 9.37
N SER A 126 3.29 1.22 9.93
CA SER A 126 4.52 1.48 9.15
C SER A 126 4.78 0.39 8.11
N ASP A 127 4.51 -0.87 8.47
CA ASP A 127 4.66 -2.01 7.58
C ASP A 127 3.71 -1.91 6.38
N LEU A 128 2.45 -1.52 6.63
CA LEU A 128 1.47 -1.28 5.58
C LEU A 128 1.92 -0.19 4.61
N HIS A 129 2.35 0.97 5.11
CA HIS A 129 2.88 2.04 4.26
C HIS A 129 4.15 1.61 3.51
N GLY A 130 5.01 0.81 4.15
CA GLY A 130 6.20 0.23 3.52
C GLY A 130 5.85 -0.70 2.36
N VAL A 131 4.86 -1.59 2.53
CA VAL A 131 4.38 -2.46 1.45
C VAL A 131 3.81 -1.65 0.29
N VAL A 132 2.97 -0.64 0.55
CA VAL A 132 2.44 0.23 -0.52
C VAL A 132 3.59 0.94 -1.24
N ALA A 133 4.52 1.56 -0.51
CA ALA A 133 5.65 2.27 -1.12
C ALA A 133 6.52 1.35 -1.99
N ALA A 134 6.84 0.15 -1.49
CA ALA A 134 7.66 -0.81 -2.22
C ALA A 134 6.92 -1.46 -3.40
N ALA A 135 5.61 -1.71 -3.29
CA ALA A 135 4.79 -2.25 -4.38
C ALA A 135 4.77 -1.33 -5.61
N TYR A 136 4.81 0.00 -5.40
CA TYR A 136 4.86 0.99 -6.48
C TYR A 136 6.28 1.44 -6.85
N ARG A 137 7.33 1.00 -6.14
CA ARG A 137 8.71 1.31 -6.52
C ARG A 137 8.97 0.75 -7.92
N PRO A 138 9.51 1.54 -8.87
CA PRO A 138 9.90 1.02 -10.17
C PRO A 138 11.01 -0.03 -10.01
N ASP A 139 11.08 -1.02 -10.90
CA ASP A 139 12.21 -1.94 -10.93
C ASP A 139 13.49 -1.13 -11.21
N GLU A 140 14.59 -1.50 -10.56
CA GLU A 140 15.89 -0.97 -10.96
C GLU A 140 16.20 -1.46 -12.37
N PRO A 141 16.77 -0.60 -13.24
CA PRO A 141 17.22 -1.06 -14.55
C PRO A 141 18.20 -2.21 -14.32
N ALA A 142 17.94 -3.36 -14.93
CA ALA A 142 18.91 -4.44 -14.94
C ALA A 142 20.20 -3.89 -15.55
N ASP A 143 21.29 -3.89 -14.79
CA ASP A 143 22.62 -3.57 -15.32
C ASP A 143 22.80 -4.37 -16.61
N LYS A 144 22.87 -3.67 -17.73
CA LYS A 144 23.21 -4.29 -19.01
C LYS A 144 24.67 -4.75 -18.90
N PRO A 145 24.99 -6.03 -19.18
CA PRO A 145 26.36 -6.51 -19.20
C PRO A 145 27.20 -5.83 -20.29
#